data_AF-A0A0E2HDU1-F1
#
_entry.id   AF-A0A0E2HDU1-F1
#
_cell.length_a   1.000
_cell.length_b   1.000
_cell.length_c   1.000
_cell.angle_alpha   90.00
_cell.angle_beta   90.00
_cell.angle_gamma   90.00
#
_symmetry.space_group_name_H-M   'P 1'
#
loop_
_entity.id
_entity.type
_entity.pdbx_description
1 polymer ?
#
loop_
_entity_poly.entity_id
_entity_poly.type
_entity_poly.pdbx_seq_one_letter_code
_entity_poly.pdbx_strand_id
1 'polypeptide(L)'
;MSIIETIINKALSFEGVAENPAGSNNVQFNTHYYGREVHDGDTGPNAAYPWCVTFLWDVFRLCGASNIFCDGQKTASTVYVYDHYNNGRLFSTGQTGDFILMKTSDSTNKVNHIGLVISRNSDGSYETIEGNTGGNIANGGSVLRRTRRSGGSGYTIVTFARPNYVEPEPIEEIPVSAQLTVQGTNVNVRTSPQTGAIVKTLNTGARIQATGRVLINGDPWFHITDGWISGNFVQGWVKDYNDNNRWWYLEKNYTYPVSAWKTIAGKDYCFGKDGYLFVECYIKSEVNDTYYWVDDDGVWLDQYNTTVPDSGYRVVYNYKTENAYQG
;
A
#
# COMPACT_ATOMS: atom_id res chain seq x y z
N MET A 1 11.00 -17.74 10.78
CA MET A 1 10.96 -18.12 9.35
C MET A 1 11.03 -16.83 8.57
N SER A 2 11.96 -16.70 7.62
CA SER A 2 12.03 -15.50 6.78
C SER A 2 10.80 -15.41 5.86
N ILE A 3 10.50 -14.23 5.33
CA ILE A 3 9.40 -14.08 4.35
C ILE A 3 9.66 -14.92 3.09
N ILE A 4 10.93 -15.05 2.67
CA ILE A 4 11.35 -15.90 1.55
C ILE A 4 11.01 -17.38 1.82
N GLU A 5 11.36 -17.90 3.00
CA GLU A 5 11.04 -19.27 3.39
C GLU A 5 9.53 -19.51 3.45
N THR A 6 8.76 -18.55 3.98
CA THR A 6 7.30 -18.61 4.02
C THR A 6 6.70 -18.75 2.61
N ILE A 7 7.16 -17.91 1.67
CA ILE A 7 6.72 -17.92 0.26
C ILE A 7 7.08 -19.24 -0.41
N ILE A 8 8.32 -19.72 -0.25
CA ILE A 8 8.78 -20.98 -0.84
C ILE A 8 7.98 -22.16 -0.28
N ASN A 9 7.79 -22.24 1.04
CA ASN A 9 6.99 -23.29 1.67
C ASN A 9 5.54 -23.27 1.20
N LYS A 10 4.97 -22.08 0.99
CA LYS A 10 3.63 -21.94 0.40
C LYS A 10 3.58 -22.46 -1.03
N ALA A 11 4.53 -22.07 -1.88
CA ALA A 11 4.62 -22.58 -3.25
C ALA A 11 4.74 -24.11 -3.29
N LEU A 12 5.61 -24.68 -2.44
CA LEU A 12 5.81 -26.12 -2.33
C LEU A 12 4.57 -26.87 -1.83
N SER A 13 3.73 -26.24 -1.02
CA SER A 13 2.47 -26.85 -0.56
C SER A 13 1.46 -27.11 -1.69
N PHE A 14 1.67 -26.53 -2.87
CA PHE A 14 0.85 -26.75 -4.06
C PHE A 14 1.44 -27.76 -5.04
N GLU A 15 2.59 -28.37 -4.73
CA GLU A 15 3.20 -29.39 -5.58
C GLU A 15 2.20 -30.52 -5.92
N GLY A 16 2.06 -30.82 -7.21
CA GLY A 16 1.09 -31.79 -7.73
C GLY A 16 -0.28 -31.23 -8.09
N VAL A 17 -0.61 -29.97 -7.74
CA VAL A 17 -1.84 -29.32 -8.22
C VAL A 17 -1.78 -29.22 -9.74
N ALA A 18 -2.81 -29.72 -10.42
CA ALA A 18 -2.90 -29.81 -11.87
C ALA A 18 -4.16 -29.14 -12.40
N GLU A 19 -4.18 -28.88 -13.70
CA GLU A 19 -5.37 -28.42 -14.42
C GLU A 19 -6.48 -29.45 -14.40
N ASN A 20 -7.73 -28.98 -14.33
CA ASN A 20 -8.90 -29.84 -14.43
C ASN A 20 -10.00 -29.22 -15.32
N PRO A 21 -10.24 -29.76 -16.53
CA PRO A 21 -9.56 -30.91 -17.16
C PRO A 21 -8.09 -30.66 -17.52
N ALA A 22 -7.32 -31.71 -17.79
CA ALA A 22 -5.93 -31.55 -18.24
C ALA A 22 -5.85 -30.78 -19.57
N GLY A 23 -4.93 -29.81 -19.67
CA GLY A 23 -4.76 -28.97 -20.85
C GLY A 23 -5.77 -27.82 -20.95
N SER A 24 -6.58 -27.58 -19.92
CA SER A 24 -7.63 -26.55 -19.94
C SER A 24 -7.16 -25.20 -19.40
N ASN A 25 -6.03 -25.15 -18.70
CA ASN A 25 -5.65 -24.01 -17.86
C ASN A 25 -6.67 -23.64 -16.76
N ASN A 26 -7.65 -24.51 -16.47
CA ASN A 26 -8.56 -24.33 -15.34
C ASN A 26 -7.88 -24.78 -14.05
N VAL A 27 -7.47 -23.81 -13.24
CA VAL A 27 -6.79 -23.99 -11.95
C VAL A 27 -7.22 -22.91 -10.96
N GLN A 28 -7.15 -23.24 -9.66
CA GLN A 28 -7.50 -22.30 -8.58
C GLN A 28 -6.77 -20.95 -8.66
N PHE A 29 -5.51 -20.94 -9.14
CA PHE A 29 -4.71 -19.72 -9.24
C PHE A 29 -5.29 -18.72 -10.24
N ASN A 30 -5.78 -19.24 -11.37
CA ASN A 30 -6.50 -18.44 -12.36
C ASN A 30 -7.85 -17.98 -11.79
N THR A 31 -8.58 -18.85 -11.10
CA THR A 31 -9.85 -18.47 -10.44
C THR A 31 -9.66 -17.30 -9.47
N HIS A 32 -8.64 -17.36 -8.62
CA HIS A 32 -8.30 -16.27 -7.71
C HIS A 32 -7.86 -15.00 -8.45
N TYR A 33 -7.09 -15.13 -9.53
CA TYR A 33 -6.61 -13.99 -10.31
C TYR A 33 -7.75 -13.28 -11.06
N TYR A 34 -8.59 -14.01 -11.77
CA TYR A 34 -9.65 -13.46 -12.62
C TYR A 34 -10.97 -13.20 -11.87
N GLY A 35 -11.10 -13.67 -10.62
CA GLY A 35 -12.30 -13.52 -9.79
C GLY A 35 -13.46 -14.42 -10.22
N ARG A 36 -13.21 -15.34 -11.15
CA ARG A 36 -14.12 -16.39 -11.62
C ARG A 36 -13.28 -17.51 -12.23
N GLU A 37 -13.86 -18.71 -12.33
CA GLU A 37 -13.24 -19.80 -13.08
C GLU A 37 -13.02 -19.39 -14.54
N VAL A 38 -11.87 -19.77 -15.08
CA VAL A 38 -11.51 -19.56 -16.48
C VAL A 38 -10.80 -20.79 -17.04
N HIS A 39 -10.96 -21.02 -18.34
CA HIS A 39 -10.28 -22.04 -19.11
C HIS A 39 -10.05 -21.57 -20.55
N ASP A 40 -9.12 -22.22 -21.23
CA ASP A 40 -8.83 -21.91 -22.63
C ASP A 40 -10.09 -22.03 -23.50
N GLY A 41 -10.31 -21.06 -24.38
CA GLY A 41 -11.50 -20.95 -25.22
C GLY A 41 -12.66 -20.13 -24.64
N ASP A 42 -12.64 -19.77 -23.35
CA ASP A 42 -13.79 -19.19 -22.65
C ASP A 42 -14.40 -17.93 -23.28
N THR A 43 -13.55 -17.03 -23.77
CA THR A 43 -13.97 -15.74 -24.34
C THR A 43 -13.74 -15.69 -25.85
N GLY A 44 -13.58 -16.85 -26.49
CA GLY A 44 -13.33 -16.99 -27.92
C GLY A 44 -12.22 -18.01 -28.21
N PRO A 45 -12.09 -18.44 -29.47
CA PRO A 45 -11.25 -19.58 -29.87
C PRO A 45 -9.75 -19.39 -29.63
N ASN A 46 -9.29 -18.16 -29.38
CA ASN A 46 -7.89 -17.82 -29.12
C ASN A 46 -7.64 -17.40 -27.66
N ALA A 47 -8.63 -17.53 -26.78
CA ALA A 47 -8.46 -17.21 -25.37
C ALA A 47 -7.57 -18.27 -24.71
N ALA A 48 -6.44 -17.85 -24.18
CA ALA A 48 -5.50 -18.71 -23.46
C ALA A 48 -5.21 -18.12 -22.08
N TYR A 49 -5.16 -18.97 -21.06
CA TYR A 49 -4.99 -18.58 -19.66
C TYR A 49 -3.74 -19.23 -19.04
N PRO A 50 -2.53 -19.08 -19.62
CA PRO A 50 -1.32 -19.64 -19.05
C PRO A 50 -1.11 -19.11 -17.63
N TRP A 51 -0.79 -20.01 -16.70
CA TRP A 51 -0.93 -19.73 -15.27
C TRP A 51 0.38 -19.78 -14.49
N CYS A 52 1.54 -19.78 -15.15
CA CYS A 52 2.84 -19.76 -14.47
C CYS A 52 3.02 -18.49 -13.61
N VAL A 53 2.57 -17.32 -14.11
CA VAL A 53 2.64 -16.05 -13.38
C VAL A 53 1.50 -15.94 -12.35
N THR A 54 0.28 -16.36 -12.70
CA THR A 54 -0.87 -16.29 -11.77
C THR A 54 -0.65 -17.20 -10.56
N PHE A 55 0.03 -18.35 -10.72
CA PHE A 55 0.52 -19.17 -9.63
C PHE A 55 1.42 -18.39 -8.66
N LEU A 56 2.47 -17.73 -9.17
CA LEU A 56 3.38 -16.97 -8.32
C LEU A 56 2.68 -15.78 -7.67
N TRP A 57 1.86 -15.03 -8.40
CA TRP A 57 1.06 -13.94 -7.84
C TRP A 57 0.18 -14.45 -6.68
N ASP A 58 -0.49 -15.59 -6.86
CA ASP A 58 -1.40 -16.13 -5.86
C ASP A 58 -0.67 -16.65 -4.62
N VAL A 59 0.49 -17.30 -4.79
CA VAL A 59 1.37 -17.71 -3.68
C VAL A 59 1.75 -16.49 -2.82
N PHE A 60 2.19 -15.40 -3.43
CA PHE A 60 2.58 -14.19 -2.71
C PHE A 60 1.37 -13.56 -2.01
N ARG A 61 0.20 -13.50 -2.68
CA ARG A 61 -1.06 -13.04 -2.09
C ARG A 61 -1.44 -13.85 -0.85
N LEU A 62 -1.37 -15.17 -0.93
CA LEU A 62 -1.71 -16.08 0.17
C LEU A 62 -0.74 -15.98 1.36
N CYS A 63 0.47 -15.44 1.15
CA CYS A 63 1.43 -15.17 2.21
C CYS A 63 1.31 -13.75 2.80
N GLY A 64 0.37 -12.93 2.33
CA GLY A 64 0.33 -11.50 2.69
C GLY A 64 1.48 -10.68 2.08
N ALA A 65 2.20 -11.24 1.11
CA ALA A 65 3.41 -10.69 0.50
C ALA A 65 3.14 -10.06 -0.88
N SER A 66 1.90 -9.63 -1.15
CA SER A 66 1.53 -9.04 -2.45
C SER A 66 2.41 -7.84 -2.82
N ASN A 67 2.85 -7.05 -1.84
CA ASN A 67 3.78 -5.93 -2.00
C ASN A 67 5.16 -6.34 -2.52
N ILE A 68 5.57 -7.59 -2.35
CA ILE A 68 6.86 -8.11 -2.82
C ILE A 68 6.77 -8.56 -4.28
N PHE A 69 5.64 -9.16 -4.68
CA PHE A 69 5.42 -9.57 -6.07
C PHE A 69 5.23 -8.35 -6.97
N CYS A 70 6.20 -8.09 -7.85
CA CYS A 70 6.19 -6.95 -8.77
C CYS A 70 5.84 -5.63 -8.06
N ASP A 71 6.37 -5.39 -6.86
CA ASP A 71 6.10 -4.20 -6.04
C ASP A 71 4.59 -3.91 -5.83
N GLY A 72 3.77 -4.96 -5.67
CA GLY A 72 2.32 -4.84 -5.49
C GLY A 72 1.49 -4.92 -6.78
N GLN A 73 2.12 -5.02 -7.95
CA GLN A 73 1.39 -5.04 -9.22
C GLN A 73 0.71 -6.39 -9.47
N LYS A 74 -0.54 -6.35 -9.95
CA LYS A 74 -1.29 -7.54 -10.37
C LYS A 74 -1.07 -7.79 -11.86
N THR A 75 -0.43 -8.90 -12.20
CA THR A 75 -0.15 -9.29 -13.59
C THR A 75 -0.21 -10.81 -13.79
N ALA A 76 -0.48 -11.22 -15.03
CA ALA A 76 -0.37 -12.61 -15.51
C ALA A 76 0.69 -12.76 -16.62
N SER A 77 1.45 -11.70 -16.92
CA SER A 77 2.36 -11.66 -18.07
C SER A 77 3.82 -11.79 -17.64
N THR A 78 4.51 -12.79 -18.19
CA THR A 78 5.96 -12.97 -17.99
C THR A 78 6.77 -11.80 -18.57
N VAL A 79 6.31 -11.22 -19.68
CA VAL A 79 6.91 -10.02 -20.29
C VAL A 79 6.78 -8.82 -19.36
N TYR A 80 5.62 -8.64 -18.72
CA TYR A 80 5.46 -7.57 -17.72
C TYR A 80 6.41 -7.77 -16.55
N VAL A 81 6.54 -9.00 -16.03
CA VAL A 81 7.49 -9.29 -14.95
C VAL A 81 8.92 -8.93 -15.38
N TYR A 82 9.34 -9.33 -16.58
CA TYR A 82 10.65 -8.95 -17.11
C TYR A 82 10.84 -7.43 -17.13
N ASP A 83 9.90 -6.69 -17.75
CA ASP A 83 10.01 -5.24 -17.93
C ASP A 83 9.98 -4.50 -16.57
N HIS A 84 9.18 -4.99 -15.61
CA HIS A 84 9.07 -4.43 -14.24
C HIS A 84 10.39 -4.49 -13.47
N TYR A 85 11.12 -5.60 -13.59
CA TYR A 85 12.41 -5.78 -12.92
C TYR A 85 13.59 -5.27 -13.74
N ASN A 86 13.38 -4.84 -14.99
CA ASN A 86 14.39 -4.22 -15.87
C ASN A 86 14.74 -2.77 -15.46
N ASN A 87 14.90 -2.56 -14.16
CA ASN A 87 15.30 -1.32 -13.51
C ASN A 87 16.54 -1.54 -12.63
N GLY A 88 17.42 -2.46 -13.04
CA GLY A 88 18.61 -2.87 -12.27
C GLY A 88 18.40 -4.07 -11.34
N ARG A 89 17.23 -4.74 -11.41
CA ARG A 89 16.88 -5.92 -10.59
C ARG A 89 16.82 -7.22 -11.39
N LEU A 90 17.41 -7.22 -12.58
CA LEU A 90 17.65 -8.41 -13.41
C LEU A 90 19.11 -8.84 -13.25
N PHE A 91 19.33 -10.12 -12.94
CA PHE A 91 20.64 -10.69 -12.64
C PHE A 91 20.97 -11.87 -13.57
N SER A 92 22.25 -12.03 -13.89
CA SER A 92 22.75 -13.17 -14.67
C SER A 92 22.91 -14.45 -13.84
N THR A 93 22.96 -14.33 -12.51
CA THR A 93 23.08 -15.44 -11.57
C THR A 93 21.96 -15.36 -10.54
N GLY A 94 21.21 -16.46 -10.43
CA GLY A 94 20.06 -16.56 -9.52
C GLY A 94 20.46 -16.90 -8.09
N GLN A 95 19.56 -16.60 -7.17
CA GLN A 95 19.60 -17.04 -5.78
C GLN A 95 18.20 -17.45 -5.29
N THR A 96 18.14 -18.05 -4.10
CA THR A 96 16.87 -18.39 -3.44
C THR A 96 15.92 -17.19 -3.38
N GLY A 97 14.68 -17.40 -3.79
CA GLY A 97 13.66 -16.36 -3.90
C GLY A 97 13.64 -15.60 -5.23
N ASP A 98 14.62 -15.74 -6.11
CA ASP A 98 14.53 -15.07 -7.42
C ASP A 98 13.43 -15.70 -8.29
N PHE A 99 12.83 -14.89 -9.14
CA PHE A 99 12.04 -15.36 -10.26
C PHE A 99 12.97 -15.73 -11.42
N ILE A 100 12.99 -17.02 -11.77
CA ILE A 100 13.74 -17.51 -12.93
C ILE A 100 12.89 -17.34 -14.19
N LEU A 101 13.29 -16.42 -15.06
CA LEU A 101 12.58 -16.12 -16.31
C LEU A 101 13.20 -16.90 -17.46
N MET A 102 12.36 -17.63 -18.19
CA MET A 102 12.78 -18.55 -19.24
C MET A 102 12.09 -18.27 -20.56
N LYS A 103 12.78 -18.65 -21.63
CA LYS A 103 12.27 -18.66 -23.00
C LYS A 103 12.29 -20.10 -23.53
N THR A 104 11.15 -20.65 -23.94
CA THR A 104 11.10 -21.93 -24.65
C THR A 104 11.53 -21.76 -26.11
N SER A 105 12.08 -22.83 -26.70
CA SER A 105 12.69 -22.78 -28.04
C SER A 105 11.73 -22.39 -29.17
N ASP A 106 10.42 -22.60 -28.99
CA ASP A 106 9.35 -22.30 -29.93
C ASP A 106 8.73 -20.90 -29.74
N SER A 107 9.16 -20.14 -28.72
CA SER A 107 8.57 -18.83 -28.43
C SER A 107 9.26 -17.69 -29.19
N THR A 108 8.47 -16.75 -29.70
CA THR A 108 8.97 -15.48 -30.24
C THR A 108 9.14 -14.41 -29.15
N ASN A 109 8.54 -14.59 -27.98
CA ASN A 109 8.65 -13.65 -26.86
C ASN A 109 10.06 -13.62 -26.26
N LYS A 110 10.39 -12.55 -25.54
CA LYS A 110 11.65 -12.43 -24.79
C LYS A 110 11.73 -13.46 -23.67
N VAL A 111 10.61 -13.64 -22.97
CA VAL A 111 10.37 -14.64 -21.92
C VAL A 111 8.93 -15.12 -22.08
N ASN A 112 8.67 -16.39 -21.79
CA ASN A 112 7.32 -16.96 -21.82
C ASN A 112 7.05 -17.92 -20.66
N HIS A 113 8.03 -18.17 -19.80
CA HIS A 113 7.85 -18.98 -18.60
C HIS A 113 8.56 -18.38 -17.39
N ILE A 114 8.04 -18.68 -16.20
CA ILE A 114 8.58 -18.21 -14.92
C ILE A 114 8.52 -19.31 -13.87
N GLY A 115 9.50 -19.34 -12.98
CA GLY A 115 9.51 -20.14 -11.76
C GLY A 115 10.02 -19.37 -10.56
N LEU A 116 9.84 -19.94 -9.38
CA LEU A 116 10.47 -19.47 -8.15
C LEU A 116 11.70 -20.33 -7.83
N VAL A 117 12.86 -19.71 -7.65
CA VAL A 117 14.09 -20.40 -7.25
C VAL A 117 14.02 -20.79 -5.78
N ILE A 118 14.06 -22.09 -5.52
CA ILE A 118 14.16 -22.68 -4.17
C ILE A 118 15.61 -22.61 -3.69
N SER A 119 16.55 -23.04 -4.53
CA SER A 119 17.97 -23.05 -4.20
C SER A 119 18.85 -23.10 -5.45
N ARG A 120 20.14 -22.78 -5.28
CA ARG A 120 21.16 -22.95 -6.30
C ARG A 120 22.11 -24.05 -5.87
N ASN A 121 22.28 -25.05 -6.74
CA ASN A 121 23.17 -26.18 -6.54
C ASN A 121 24.63 -25.78 -6.82
N SER A 122 25.57 -26.56 -6.28
CA SER A 122 27.02 -26.33 -6.46
C SER A 122 27.49 -26.46 -7.91
N ASP A 123 26.78 -27.23 -8.73
CA ASP A 123 27.04 -27.39 -10.17
C ASP A 123 26.51 -26.21 -11.02
N GLY A 124 25.91 -25.21 -10.36
CA GLY A 124 25.33 -24.03 -11.01
C GLY A 124 23.90 -24.23 -11.54
N SER A 125 23.30 -25.41 -11.36
CA SER A 125 21.86 -25.61 -11.60
C SER A 125 21.01 -25.02 -10.46
N TYR A 126 19.71 -24.88 -10.70
CA TYR A 126 18.76 -24.27 -9.80
C TYR A 126 17.60 -25.23 -9.54
N GLU A 127 17.27 -25.44 -8.28
CA GLU A 127 16.01 -26.06 -7.90
C GLU A 127 14.91 -25.01 -7.89
N THR A 128 13.79 -25.29 -8.55
CA THR A 128 12.70 -24.35 -8.76
C THR A 128 11.35 -25.01 -8.44
N ILE A 129 10.35 -24.20 -8.11
CA ILE A 129 8.94 -24.59 -8.10
C ILE A 129 8.20 -23.75 -9.13
N GLU A 130 7.46 -24.40 -10.02
CA GLU A 130 6.89 -23.79 -11.21
C GLU A 130 5.44 -24.24 -11.37
N GLY A 131 4.54 -23.30 -11.65
CA GLY A 131 3.19 -23.59 -12.14
C GLY A 131 3.17 -23.69 -13.66
N ASN A 132 2.09 -24.22 -14.24
CA ASN A 132 1.92 -24.35 -15.70
C ASN A 132 3.09 -25.10 -16.37
N THR A 133 3.59 -26.16 -15.72
CA THR A 133 4.71 -26.96 -16.23
C THR A 133 4.38 -28.46 -16.25
N GLY A 134 4.91 -29.19 -17.22
CA GLY A 134 4.59 -30.60 -17.44
C GLY A 134 5.62 -31.30 -18.32
N GLY A 135 5.19 -32.18 -19.23
CA GLY A 135 6.12 -32.78 -20.21
C GLY A 135 6.85 -31.74 -21.06
N ASN A 136 6.21 -30.60 -21.32
CA ASN A 136 6.81 -29.38 -21.85
C ASN A 136 6.78 -28.26 -20.79
N ILE A 137 7.68 -27.29 -20.92
CA ILE A 137 8.00 -26.32 -19.87
C ILE A 137 6.92 -25.25 -19.70
N ALA A 138 6.20 -24.90 -20.76
CA ALA A 138 5.28 -23.74 -20.80
C ALA A 138 3.87 -24.04 -21.37
N ASN A 139 3.47 -25.31 -21.50
CA ASN A 139 2.23 -25.71 -22.19
C ASN A 139 1.27 -26.47 -21.27
N GLY A 140 1.07 -25.99 -20.05
CA GLY A 140 0.15 -26.64 -19.11
C GLY A 140 0.76 -27.78 -18.32
N GLY A 141 -0.05 -28.29 -17.39
CA GLY A 141 0.26 -29.49 -16.61
C GLY A 141 -0.05 -29.29 -15.14
N SER A 142 0.98 -28.97 -14.35
CA SER A 142 0.89 -28.97 -12.89
C SER A 142 1.89 -28.02 -12.24
N VAL A 143 1.79 -27.88 -10.92
CA VAL A 143 2.83 -27.29 -10.08
C VAL A 143 3.87 -28.37 -9.80
N LEU A 144 5.11 -28.18 -10.26
CA LEU A 144 6.17 -29.18 -10.14
C LEU A 144 7.51 -28.57 -9.73
N ARG A 145 8.30 -29.35 -8.97
CA ARG A 145 9.72 -29.06 -8.79
C ARG A 145 10.51 -29.35 -10.06
N ARG A 146 11.49 -28.50 -10.37
CA ARG A 146 12.40 -28.68 -11.51
C ARG A 146 13.83 -28.32 -11.15
N THR A 147 14.76 -29.06 -11.74
CA THR A 147 16.17 -28.66 -11.80
C THR A 147 16.41 -27.95 -13.13
N ARG A 148 16.76 -26.66 -13.09
CA ARG A 148 17.03 -25.83 -14.27
C ARG A 148 18.51 -25.51 -14.39
N ARG A 149 19.08 -25.63 -15.60
CA ARG A 149 20.47 -25.25 -15.91
C ARG A 149 20.56 -24.34 -17.14
N SER A 150 21.65 -23.60 -17.26
CA SER A 150 21.97 -22.86 -18.49
C SER A 150 22.16 -23.84 -19.65
N GLY A 151 21.37 -23.69 -20.72
CA GLY A 151 21.39 -24.61 -21.88
C GLY A 151 20.60 -25.90 -21.69
N GLY A 152 19.52 -25.88 -20.89
CA GLY A 152 18.60 -27.02 -20.78
C GLY A 152 17.87 -27.34 -22.10
N SER A 153 17.38 -28.57 -22.23
CA SER A 153 16.66 -28.99 -23.44
C SER A 153 15.32 -28.27 -23.56
N GLY A 154 15.09 -27.58 -24.69
CA GLY A 154 13.82 -26.93 -25.00
C GLY A 154 13.61 -25.53 -24.39
N TYR A 155 14.61 -24.98 -23.68
CA TYR A 155 14.52 -23.63 -23.12
C TYR A 155 15.89 -22.99 -22.86
N THR A 156 15.87 -21.67 -22.72
CA THR A 156 16.99 -20.86 -22.24
C THR A 156 16.57 -20.10 -20.99
N ILE A 157 17.42 -20.09 -19.96
CA ILE A 157 17.28 -19.15 -18.84
C ILE A 157 17.70 -17.78 -19.35
N VAL A 158 16.77 -16.82 -19.32
CA VAL A 158 17.01 -15.47 -19.85
C VAL A 158 17.62 -14.58 -18.77
N THR A 159 17.03 -14.59 -17.57
CA THR A 159 17.45 -13.74 -16.46
C THR A 159 16.83 -14.22 -15.15
N PHE A 160 17.33 -13.67 -14.04
CA PHE A 160 16.75 -13.81 -12.71
C PHE A 160 16.24 -12.45 -12.26
N ALA A 161 14.91 -12.32 -12.10
CA ALA A 161 14.30 -11.14 -11.52
C ALA A 161 14.26 -11.26 -9.99
N ARG A 162 14.78 -10.27 -9.28
CA ARG A 162 14.90 -10.29 -7.82
C ARG A 162 13.90 -9.36 -7.15
N PRO A 163 12.86 -9.90 -6.50
CA PRO A 163 12.00 -9.12 -5.63
C PRO A 163 12.77 -8.48 -4.47
N ASN A 164 12.29 -7.34 -3.99
CA ASN A 164 12.79 -6.75 -2.76
C ASN A 164 12.13 -7.44 -1.57
N TYR A 165 12.86 -8.40 -0.98
CA TYR A 165 12.41 -9.16 0.18
C TYR A 165 12.64 -8.47 1.52
N VAL A 166 13.20 -7.25 1.49
CA VAL A 166 13.28 -6.42 2.68
C VAL A 166 11.84 -6.04 3.03
N GLU A 167 11.36 -6.51 4.18
CA GLU A 167 10.14 -5.96 4.78
C GLU A 167 10.30 -4.44 4.77
N PRO A 168 9.34 -3.67 4.24
CA PRO A 168 9.45 -2.23 4.30
C PRO A 168 9.69 -1.86 5.76
N GLU A 169 10.75 -1.08 6.02
CA GLU A 169 10.97 -0.51 7.35
C GLU A 169 9.63 0.07 7.82
N PRO A 170 9.23 -0.19 9.08
CA PRO A 170 7.97 0.32 9.57
C PRO A 170 7.94 1.82 9.30
N ILE A 171 6.92 2.23 8.54
CA ILE A 171 6.71 3.64 8.24
C ILE A 171 6.57 4.33 9.59
N GLU A 172 7.46 5.28 9.90
CA GLU A 172 7.39 6.03 11.15
C GLU A 172 6.17 6.95 11.09
N GLU A 173 5.05 6.45 11.57
CA GLU A 173 3.77 7.14 11.59
C GLU A 173 3.68 8.06 12.81
N ILE A 174 3.08 9.23 12.61
CA ILE A 174 2.50 9.98 13.74
C ILE A 174 1.19 9.28 14.07
N PRO A 175 1.01 8.71 15.28
CA PRO A 175 -0.26 8.11 15.66
C PRO A 175 -1.31 9.22 15.74
N VAL A 176 -2.51 8.97 15.23
CA VAL A 176 -3.61 9.94 15.27
C VAL A 176 -4.92 9.31 15.68
N SER A 177 -5.83 10.12 16.17
CA SER A 177 -7.25 9.80 16.24
C SER A 177 -7.99 10.82 15.37
N ALA A 178 -8.48 10.40 14.21
CA ALA A 178 -9.17 11.28 13.28
C ALA A 178 -10.43 10.65 12.69
N GLN A 179 -11.52 11.41 12.73
CA GLN A 179 -12.76 11.11 12.02
C GLN A 179 -12.81 11.99 10.78
N LEU A 180 -12.48 11.41 9.63
CA LEU A 180 -12.32 12.13 8.38
C LEU A 180 -13.45 11.82 7.40
N THR A 181 -13.81 12.81 6.59
CA THR A 181 -14.78 12.69 5.50
C THR A 181 -14.06 12.83 4.16
N VAL A 182 -14.27 11.87 3.27
CA VAL A 182 -13.72 11.88 1.91
C VAL A 182 -14.33 13.03 1.09
N GLN A 183 -13.51 13.75 0.35
CA GLN A 183 -13.85 14.95 -0.44
C GLN A 183 -13.60 14.77 -1.96
N GLY A 184 -13.34 13.54 -2.41
CA GLY A 184 -13.04 13.19 -3.80
C GLY A 184 -13.84 12.00 -4.32
N THR A 185 -13.84 11.84 -5.64
CA THR A 185 -14.48 10.72 -6.34
C THR A 185 -13.45 9.64 -6.65
N ASN A 186 -13.80 8.36 -6.46
CA ASN A 186 -12.92 7.20 -6.72
C ASN A 186 -11.54 7.32 -6.04
N VAL A 187 -11.50 7.80 -4.80
CA VAL A 187 -10.26 7.94 -4.03
C VAL A 187 -9.74 6.57 -3.64
N ASN A 188 -8.54 6.25 -4.10
CA ASN A 188 -7.92 4.96 -3.85
C ASN A 188 -7.52 4.78 -2.38
N VAL A 189 -7.89 3.65 -1.80
CA VAL A 189 -7.28 3.08 -0.60
C VAL A 189 -6.26 2.04 -1.07
N ARG A 190 -5.03 2.12 -0.56
CA ARG A 190 -3.89 1.31 -1.01
C ARG A 190 -3.32 0.45 0.10
N THR A 191 -2.69 -0.66 -0.26
CA THR A 191 -1.98 -1.53 0.71
C THR A 191 -0.77 -0.85 1.35
N SER A 192 -0.15 0.09 0.65
CA SER A 192 0.92 0.97 1.14
C SER A 192 0.78 2.34 0.47
N PRO A 193 1.35 3.40 1.06
CA PRO A 193 1.38 4.71 0.44
C PRO A 193 2.04 4.70 -0.95
N GLN A 194 1.56 5.57 -1.84
CA GLN A 194 2.02 5.82 -3.21
C GLN A 194 1.91 4.62 -4.16
N THR A 195 2.73 3.58 -3.98
CA THR A 195 2.91 2.48 -4.93
C THR A 195 2.05 1.26 -4.63
N GLY A 196 1.44 1.21 -3.45
CA GLY A 196 0.63 0.07 -3.02
C GLY A 196 -0.54 -0.22 -3.97
N ALA A 197 -0.87 -1.51 -4.07
CA ALA A 197 -2.03 -1.98 -4.82
C ALA A 197 -3.30 -1.28 -4.32
N ILE A 198 -4.22 -0.96 -5.22
CA ILE A 198 -5.52 -0.40 -4.85
C ILE A 198 -6.35 -1.53 -4.24
N VAL A 199 -6.75 -1.35 -2.98
CA VAL A 199 -7.60 -2.28 -2.23
C VAL A 199 -9.07 -2.00 -2.53
N LYS A 200 -9.45 -0.72 -2.49
CA LYS A 200 -10.80 -0.25 -2.81
C LYS A 200 -10.79 1.24 -3.18
N THR A 201 -11.93 1.74 -3.64
CA THR A 201 -12.15 3.17 -3.83
C THR A 201 -13.25 3.68 -2.90
N LEU A 202 -13.09 4.93 -2.45
CA LEU A 202 -14.08 5.65 -1.66
C LEU A 202 -14.54 6.90 -2.41
N ASN A 203 -15.76 7.33 -2.14
CA ASN A 203 -16.38 8.50 -2.76
C ASN A 203 -16.68 9.58 -1.73
N THR A 204 -16.92 10.79 -2.22
CA THR A 204 -17.28 11.96 -1.42
C THR A 204 -18.36 11.63 -0.40
N GLY A 205 -18.17 12.07 0.84
CA GLY A 205 -19.08 11.85 1.95
C GLY A 205 -18.84 10.56 2.74
N ALA A 206 -18.02 9.63 2.24
CA ALA A 206 -17.60 8.47 3.01
C ALA A 206 -16.84 8.91 4.27
N ARG A 207 -17.19 8.33 5.42
CA ARG A 207 -16.51 8.58 6.70
C ARG A 207 -15.49 7.49 6.99
N ILE A 208 -14.32 7.88 7.47
CA ILE A 208 -13.22 6.97 7.79
C ILE A 208 -12.62 7.33 9.15
N GLN A 209 -12.16 6.31 9.88
CA GLN A 209 -11.36 6.48 11.08
C GLN A 209 -9.90 6.27 10.72
N ALA A 210 -9.06 7.30 10.92
CA ALA A 210 -7.61 7.16 10.78
C ALA A 210 -6.95 6.96 12.15
N THR A 211 -5.87 6.19 12.13
CA THR A 211 -5.08 5.77 13.31
C THR A 211 -3.62 6.20 13.24
N GLY A 212 -3.14 6.56 12.05
CA GLY A 212 -1.82 7.17 11.86
C GLY A 212 -1.78 8.06 10.63
N ARG A 213 -0.75 8.89 10.55
CA ARG A 213 -0.46 9.73 9.38
C ARG A 213 1.04 9.80 9.12
N VAL A 214 1.39 10.00 7.85
CA VAL A 214 2.78 10.16 7.42
C VAL A 214 2.87 11.08 6.20
N LEU A 215 4.02 11.73 6.03
CA LEU A 215 4.41 12.39 4.79
C LEU A 215 5.47 11.54 4.08
N ILE A 216 5.18 11.07 2.87
CA ILE A 216 6.13 10.30 2.06
C ILE A 216 6.41 11.10 0.80
N ASN A 217 7.66 11.55 0.64
CA ASN A 217 8.08 12.42 -0.47
C ASN A 217 7.21 13.68 -0.61
N GLY A 218 6.73 14.22 0.52
CA GLY A 218 5.83 15.38 0.57
C GLY A 218 4.35 15.06 0.36
N ASP A 219 4.00 13.84 -0.05
CA ASP A 219 2.61 13.43 -0.17
C ASP A 219 2.04 13.01 1.19
N PRO A 220 0.87 13.52 1.58
CA PRO A 220 0.23 13.15 2.84
C PRO A 220 -0.56 11.86 2.72
N TRP A 221 -0.43 11.00 3.71
CA TRP A 221 -1.14 9.73 3.81
C TRP A 221 -1.70 9.53 5.22
N PHE A 222 -2.91 8.98 5.29
CA PHE A 222 -3.54 8.52 6.52
C PHE A 222 -3.71 7.01 6.47
N HIS A 223 -3.36 6.37 7.57
CA HIS A 223 -3.54 4.94 7.80
C HIS A 223 -4.91 4.69 8.43
N ILE A 224 -5.72 3.88 7.75
CA ILE A 224 -7.02 3.40 8.16
C ILE A 224 -7.01 1.87 8.22
N THR A 225 -8.03 1.25 8.82
CA THR A 225 -8.12 -0.22 8.95
C THR A 225 -7.94 -0.99 7.63
N ASP A 226 -8.39 -0.41 6.52
CA ASP A 226 -8.32 -1.03 5.19
C ASP A 226 -7.05 -0.70 4.38
N GLY A 227 -6.13 0.09 4.94
CA GLY A 227 -4.89 0.52 4.28
C GLY A 227 -4.68 2.03 4.32
N TRP A 228 -4.20 2.60 3.22
CA TRP A 228 -3.70 3.97 3.15
C TRP A 228 -4.49 4.82 2.17
N ILE A 229 -4.92 6.01 2.62
CA ILE A 229 -5.62 6.99 1.79
C ILE A 229 -4.84 8.30 1.77
N SER A 230 -4.84 8.99 0.63
CA SER A 230 -4.14 10.27 0.53
C SER A 230 -4.86 11.36 1.31
N GLY A 231 -4.10 12.11 2.12
CA GLY A 231 -4.54 13.28 2.88
C GLY A 231 -5.09 14.41 2.03
N ASN A 232 -4.79 14.44 0.73
CA ASN A 232 -5.30 15.45 -0.21
C ASN A 232 -6.82 15.35 -0.44
N PHE A 233 -7.43 14.19 -0.15
CA PHE A 233 -8.83 13.90 -0.47
C PHE A 233 -9.71 13.69 0.76
N VAL A 234 -9.25 14.11 1.94
CA VAL A 234 -9.98 13.93 3.20
C VAL A 234 -10.01 15.24 3.98
N GLN A 235 -11.03 15.41 4.81
CA GLN A 235 -11.25 16.61 5.62
C GLN A 235 -11.79 16.20 6.99
N GLY A 236 -11.38 16.90 8.05
CA GLY A 236 -11.92 16.71 9.39
C GLY A 236 -10.92 17.02 10.49
N TRP A 237 -11.35 16.79 11.73
CA TRP A 237 -10.51 16.93 12.90
C TRP A 237 -9.49 15.80 13.00
N VAL A 238 -8.24 16.17 13.25
CA VAL A 238 -7.13 15.25 13.47
C VAL A 238 -6.52 15.57 14.83
N LYS A 239 -6.41 14.55 15.68
CA LYS A 239 -5.69 14.61 16.95
C LYS A 239 -4.36 13.90 16.82
N ASP A 240 -3.26 14.64 16.77
CA ASP A 240 -1.92 14.05 16.72
C ASP A 240 -1.52 13.46 18.08
N TYR A 241 -0.79 12.36 18.06
CA TYR A 241 -0.28 11.63 19.22
C TYR A 241 -1.34 11.19 20.23
N ASN A 242 -2.61 11.25 19.82
CA ASN A 242 -3.78 10.94 20.63
C ASN A 242 -3.94 11.78 21.91
N ASP A 243 -3.21 12.89 22.06
CA ASP A 243 -3.34 13.80 23.20
C ASP A 243 -4.29 14.97 22.93
N ASN A 244 -4.84 15.55 23.99
CA ASN A 244 -5.85 16.60 23.85
C ASN A 244 -5.27 17.98 23.48
N ASN A 245 -3.96 18.11 23.27
CA ASN A 245 -3.31 19.40 23.09
C ASN A 245 -2.81 19.64 21.66
N ARG A 246 -2.98 18.65 20.76
CA ARG A 246 -2.52 18.69 19.37
C ARG A 246 -3.63 18.37 18.37
N TRP A 247 -4.75 19.08 18.52
CA TRP A 247 -5.84 19.08 17.55
C TRP A 247 -5.55 20.04 16.41
N TRP A 248 -5.82 19.61 15.19
CA TRP A 248 -5.81 20.48 14.01
C TRP A 248 -6.94 20.08 13.06
N TYR A 249 -7.32 21.01 12.18
CA TYR A 249 -8.41 20.79 11.23
C TYR A 249 -7.88 20.66 9.81
N LEU A 250 -7.95 19.45 9.27
CA LEU A 250 -7.56 19.15 7.91
C LEU A 250 -8.64 19.58 6.93
N GLU A 251 -8.27 20.37 5.93
CA GLU A 251 -9.08 20.74 4.77
C GLU A 251 -8.59 20.03 3.49
N LYS A 252 -9.43 20.07 2.45
CA LYS A 252 -9.13 19.47 1.13
C LYS A 252 -7.79 19.98 0.58
N ASN A 253 -7.08 19.12 -0.16
CA ASN A 253 -5.72 19.36 -0.69
C ASN A 253 -4.66 19.53 0.41
N TYR A 254 -4.92 18.96 1.59
CA TYR A 254 -4.00 18.96 2.73
C TYR A 254 -3.61 20.38 3.19
N THR A 255 -4.58 21.29 3.15
CA THR A 255 -4.47 22.60 3.79
C THR A 255 -5.08 22.57 5.19
N TYR A 256 -4.71 23.51 6.03
CA TYR A 256 -5.26 23.65 7.38
C TYR A 256 -5.07 25.10 7.87
N PRO A 257 -5.90 25.59 8.80
CA PRO A 257 -5.74 26.92 9.37
C PRO A 257 -4.44 27.05 10.16
N VAL A 258 -3.75 28.18 9.99
CA VAL A 258 -2.55 28.56 10.75
C VAL A 258 -2.66 30.03 11.09
N SER A 259 -2.38 30.40 12.34
CA SER A 259 -2.42 31.79 12.81
C SER A 259 -3.76 32.47 12.48
N ALA A 260 -4.88 31.76 12.68
CA ALA A 260 -6.19 32.16 12.17
C ALA A 260 -7.35 31.74 13.07
N TRP A 261 -8.39 32.57 13.11
CA TRP A 261 -9.73 32.18 13.54
C TRP A 261 -10.48 31.52 12.38
N LYS A 262 -11.24 30.46 12.66
CA LYS A 262 -11.99 29.71 11.65
C LYS A 262 -13.31 29.20 12.21
N THR A 263 -14.40 29.44 11.48
CA THR A 263 -15.69 28.82 11.74
C THR A 263 -15.74 27.42 11.11
N ILE A 264 -15.96 26.39 11.93
CA ILE A 264 -16.11 25.00 11.52
C ILE A 264 -17.43 24.48 12.09
N ALA A 265 -18.33 24.03 11.22
CA ALA A 265 -19.65 23.54 11.60
C ALA A 265 -20.44 24.48 12.53
N GLY A 266 -20.32 25.80 12.30
CA GLY A 266 -21.04 26.83 13.06
C GLY A 266 -20.42 27.20 14.41
N LYS A 267 -19.25 26.66 14.75
CA LYS A 267 -18.47 27.02 15.94
C LYS A 267 -17.16 27.68 15.51
N ASP A 268 -16.67 28.63 16.30
CA ASP A 268 -15.42 29.34 16.01
C ASP A 268 -14.26 28.77 16.83
N TYR A 269 -13.13 28.61 16.16
CA TYR A 269 -11.91 28.01 16.69
C TYR A 269 -10.72 28.90 16.34
N CYS A 270 -9.71 28.95 17.20
CA CYS A 270 -8.47 29.70 16.95
C CYS A 270 -7.27 28.78 16.84
N PHE A 271 -6.47 28.96 15.80
CA PHE A 271 -5.29 28.16 15.52
C PHE A 271 -4.01 28.98 15.67
N GLY A 272 -3.02 28.39 16.34
CA GLY A 272 -1.69 28.98 16.55
C GLY A 272 -0.84 28.96 15.29
N LYS A 273 0.39 29.50 15.39
CA LYS A 273 1.36 29.49 14.27
C LYS A 273 1.85 28.09 13.89
N ASP A 274 1.68 27.14 14.80
CA ASP A 274 1.96 25.71 14.64
C ASP A 274 0.81 24.96 13.95
N GLY A 275 -0.32 25.63 13.68
CA GLY A 275 -1.51 25.03 13.06
C GLY A 275 -2.36 24.19 14.01
N TYR A 276 -1.96 24.10 15.29
CA TYR A 276 -2.76 23.45 16.32
C TYR A 276 -3.80 24.40 16.92
N LEU A 277 -4.87 23.81 17.44
CA LEU A 277 -5.99 24.46 18.08
C LEU A 277 -5.59 24.94 19.48
N PHE A 278 -5.87 26.21 19.79
CA PHE A 278 -5.84 26.68 21.17
C PHE A 278 -7.01 26.08 21.95
N VAL A 279 -6.72 25.54 23.13
CA VAL A 279 -7.69 24.95 24.05
C VAL A 279 -7.51 25.53 25.45
N GLU A 280 -8.61 25.63 26.20
CA GLU A 280 -8.66 26.02 27.61
C GLU A 280 -7.83 27.28 27.94
N CYS A 281 -8.05 28.36 27.18
CA CYS A 281 -7.27 29.59 27.34
C CYS A 281 -8.02 30.85 26.92
N TYR A 282 -7.46 31.99 27.33
CA TYR A 282 -7.88 33.31 26.91
C TYR A 282 -7.03 33.81 25.75
N ILE A 283 -7.66 34.25 24.66
CA ILE A 283 -6.99 34.78 23.47
C ILE A 283 -7.30 36.27 23.34
N LYS A 284 -6.26 37.11 23.37
CA LYS A 284 -6.41 38.56 23.27
C LYS A 284 -6.96 38.96 21.90
N SER A 285 -7.97 39.83 21.92
CA SER A 285 -8.51 40.45 20.71
C SER A 285 -7.49 41.37 20.05
N GLU A 286 -7.50 41.40 18.72
CA GLU A 286 -6.66 42.32 17.95
C GLU A 286 -7.23 43.75 17.89
N VAL A 287 -8.51 43.93 18.24
CA VAL A 287 -9.24 45.18 18.01
C VAL A 287 -9.51 45.97 19.30
N ASN A 288 -9.53 45.32 20.45
CA ASN A 288 -9.83 45.95 21.73
C ASN A 288 -9.23 45.15 22.89
N ASP A 289 -9.50 45.58 24.13
CA ASP A 289 -8.95 44.96 25.34
C ASP A 289 -9.72 43.69 25.80
N THR A 290 -10.58 43.13 24.95
CA THR A 290 -11.30 41.88 25.23
C THR A 290 -10.38 40.68 25.04
N TYR A 291 -10.56 39.67 25.87
CA TYR A 291 -10.00 38.34 25.75
C TYR A 291 -11.13 37.34 25.49
N TYR A 292 -10.96 36.53 24.44
CA TYR A 292 -11.89 35.49 24.03
C TYR A 292 -11.54 34.18 24.72
N TRP A 293 -12.52 33.57 25.41
CA TRP A 293 -12.33 32.27 26.05
C TRP A 293 -12.61 31.14 25.06
N VAL A 294 -11.67 30.20 24.96
CA VAL A 294 -11.89 28.90 24.29
C VAL A 294 -11.88 27.77 25.32
N ASP A 295 -12.83 26.86 25.23
CA ASP A 295 -12.96 25.72 26.16
C ASP A 295 -11.97 24.57 25.86
N ASP A 296 -12.14 23.44 26.54
CA ASP A 296 -11.31 22.24 26.38
C ASP A 296 -11.46 21.56 25.00
N ASP A 297 -12.57 21.83 24.30
CA ASP A 297 -12.78 21.48 22.89
C ASP A 297 -12.25 22.57 21.92
N GLY A 298 -11.69 23.67 22.45
CA GLY A 298 -11.17 24.82 21.70
C GLY A 298 -12.24 25.70 21.06
N VAL A 299 -13.50 25.54 21.48
CA VAL A 299 -14.64 26.32 20.98
C VAL A 299 -14.68 27.67 21.67
N TRP A 300 -14.81 28.74 20.90
CA TRP A 300 -15.05 30.06 21.47
C TRP A 300 -16.44 30.16 22.09
N LEU A 301 -16.49 30.65 23.33
CA LEU A 301 -17.71 30.84 24.09
C LEU A 301 -17.86 32.33 24.46
N ASP A 302 -18.79 33.01 23.80
CA ASP A 302 -18.97 34.45 23.91
C ASP A 302 -19.36 34.91 25.32
N GLN A 303 -20.13 34.08 26.05
CA GLN A 303 -20.54 34.38 27.43
C GLN A 303 -19.38 34.48 28.43
N TYR A 304 -18.18 34.02 28.08
CA TYR A 304 -16.98 34.04 28.94
C TYR A 304 -15.92 35.06 28.50
N ASN A 305 -16.25 35.90 27.53
CA ASN A 305 -15.37 37.02 27.15
C ASN A 305 -15.17 37.98 28.34
N THR A 306 -13.94 38.47 28.50
CA THR A 306 -13.57 39.32 29.64
C THR A 306 -12.51 40.35 29.24
N THR A 307 -12.40 41.45 29.99
CA THR A 307 -11.24 42.37 29.90
C THR A 307 -10.17 42.05 30.95
N VAL A 308 -10.48 41.15 31.89
CA VAL A 308 -9.58 40.70 32.97
C VAL A 308 -9.60 39.17 33.00
N PRO A 309 -8.65 38.51 32.30
CA PRO A 309 -8.52 37.05 32.31
C PRO A 309 -8.31 36.50 33.72
N ASP A 310 -8.83 35.31 33.98
CA ASP A 310 -8.51 34.59 35.21
C ASP A 310 -7.05 34.12 35.17
N SER A 311 -6.30 34.47 36.22
CA SER A 311 -4.89 34.12 36.41
C SER A 311 -4.59 32.62 36.43
N GLY A 312 -5.61 31.77 36.63
CA GLY A 312 -5.48 30.32 36.60
C GLY A 312 -5.31 29.73 35.19
N TYR A 313 -5.61 30.50 34.14
CA TYR A 313 -5.57 30.04 32.76
C TYR A 313 -4.50 30.75 31.94
N ARG A 314 -4.09 30.09 30.86
CA ARG A 314 -3.16 30.68 29.88
C ARG A 314 -3.80 31.90 29.23
N VAL A 315 -3.00 32.96 29.07
CA VAL A 315 -3.34 34.13 28.24
C VAL A 315 -2.43 34.14 27.01
N VAL A 316 -3.05 34.02 25.83
CA VAL A 316 -2.42 34.15 24.52
C VAL A 316 -2.56 35.62 24.09
N TYR A 317 -1.45 36.34 24.03
CA TYR A 317 -1.45 37.76 23.69
C TYR A 317 -1.45 38.00 22.18
N ASN A 318 -0.88 37.08 21.40
CA ASN A 318 -0.91 37.15 19.95
C ASN A 318 -0.89 35.74 19.32
N TYR A 319 -2.09 35.24 19.03
CA TYR A 319 -2.31 33.92 18.43
C TYR A 319 -1.58 33.73 17.08
N LYS A 320 -1.27 34.81 16.36
CA LYS A 320 -0.55 34.72 15.07
C LYS A 320 0.92 34.34 15.22
N THR A 321 1.48 34.56 16.41
CA THR A 321 2.91 34.38 16.69
C THR A 321 3.20 33.36 17.77
N GLU A 322 2.17 32.90 18.48
CA GLU A 322 2.25 31.92 19.54
C GLU A 322 1.86 30.53 19.04
N ASN A 323 2.54 29.51 19.57
CA ASN A 323 2.12 28.12 19.38
C ASN A 323 0.91 27.83 20.25
N ALA A 324 -0.04 27.07 19.73
CA ALA A 324 -1.09 26.52 20.57
C ALA A 324 -0.53 25.44 21.50
N TYR A 325 0.30 24.54 20.97
CA TYR A 325 0.95 23.50 21.75
C TYR A 325 2.12 24.06 22.60
N GLN A 326 2.18 23.66 23.86
CA GLN A 326 3.22 24.08 24.83
C GLN A 326 3.94 22.91 25.51
N GLY A 327 4.10 21.78 24.81
CA GLY A 327 4.68 20.55 25.35
C GLY A 327 5.92 20.68 26.20
#